data_AF-A0A1G2DVI0-F1
#
_entry.id   AF-A0A1G2DVI0-F1
#
_cell.length_a   1.000
_cell.length_b   1.000
_cell.length_c   1.000
_cell.angle_alpha   90.00
_cell.angle_beta   90.00
_cell.angle_gamma   90.00
#
_symmetry.space_group_name_H-M   'P 1'
#
loop_
_entity.id
_entity.type
_entity.pdbx_description
1 polymer ?
#
loop_
_entity_poly.entity_id
_entity_poly.type
_entity_poly.pdbx_seq_one_letter_code
_entity_poly.pdbx_strand_id
1 'polypeptide(L)'
;MAIKSFEHIPSKEDGLAAFREEIAALEDEEARAGKTRHFEGIVVGELTEEDRALWERFKADAITREELSRYQREVFQQGVSKSRQAFCEYIANKLTAKFGEEEWRKATEGNK
;
A
#
# COMPACT_ATOMS: atom_id res chain seq x y z
N MET A 1 37.68 -18.83 16.46
CA MET A 1 37.18 -18.54 15.10
C MET A 1 35.74 -18.12 15.23
N ALA A 2 35.41 -16.87 14.91
CA ALA A 2 34.05 -16.34 15.02
C ALA A 2 33.25 -16.79 13.80
N ILE A 3 32.20 -17.58 14.03
CA ILE A 3 31.23 -17.95 13.00
C ILE A 3 30.49 -16.66 12.67
N LYS A 4 30.76 -16.10 11.49
CA LYS A 4 30.04 -14.95 10.95
C LYS A 4 28.57 -15.32 10.88
N SER A 5 27.77 -14.52 11.57
CA SER A 5 26.32 -14.52 11.62
C SER A 5 25.73 -14.81 10.25
N PHE A 6 24.92 -15.87 10.20
CA PHE A 6 24.10 -16.27 9.08
C PHE A 6 23.35 -15.04 8.56
N GLU A 7 23.59 -14.67 7.29
CA GLU A 7 22.77 -13.67 6.60
C GLU A 7 21.33 -14.16 6.68
N HIS A 8 20.50 -13.43 7.42
CA HIS A 8 19.08 -13.68 7.47
C HIS A 8 18.53 -13.28 6.10
N ILE A 9 18.46 -14.23 5.18
CA ILE A 9 17.75 -14.08 3.92
C ILE A 9 16.27 -14.00 4.33
N PRO A 10 15.61 -12.83 4.22
CA PRO A 10 14.22 -12.72 4.64
C PRO A 10 13.39 -13.69 3.81
N SER A 11 12.76 -14.67 4.47
CA SER A 11 11.86 -15.59 3.78
C SER A 11 10.60 -14.85 3.35
N LYS A 12 9.89 -15.38 2.36
CA LYS A 12 8.63 -14.78 1.88
C LYS A 12 7.60 -14.57 3.00
N GLU A 13 7.60 -15.42 4.04
CA GLU A 13 6.74 -15.27 5.21
C GLU A 13 7.14 -14.09 6.12
N ASP A 14 8.44 -13.75 6.19
CA ASP A 14 8.92 -12.57 6.91
C ASP A 14 8.44 -11.27 6.23
N GLY A 15 8.36 -11.27 4.90
CA GLY A 15 7.87 -10.13 4.12
C GLY A 15 6.41 -9.80 4.39
N LEU A 16 5.54 -10.82 4.43
CA LEU A 16 4.11 -10.64 4.72
C LEU A 16 3.88 -10.15 6.15
N ALA A 17 4.60 -10.73 7.11
CA ALA A 17 4.51 -10.33 8.51
C ALA A 17 4.95 -8.87 8.70
N ALA A 18 6.10 -8.50 8.16
CA ALA A 18 6.62 -7.13 8.23
C ALA A 18 5.66 -6.11 7.59
N PHE A 19 5.05 -6.47 6.45
CA PHE A 19 4.03 -5.64 5.82
C PHE A 19 2.81 -5.43 6.72
N ARG A 20 2.30 -6.50 7.34
CA ARG A 20 1.15 -6.39 8.24
C ARG A 20 1.47 -5.56 9.48
N GLU A 21 2.67 -5.69 10.02
CA GLU A 21 3.16 -4.84 11.12
C GLU A 21 3.27 -3.37 10.69
N GLU A 22 3.75 -3.10 9.48
CA GLU A 22 3.83 -1.74 8.92
C GLU A 22 2.44 -1.11 8.82
N ILE A 23 1.44 -1.83 8.32
CA ILE A 23 0.06 -1.31 8.24
C ILE A 23 -0.54 -1.07 9.62
N ALA A 24 -0.32 -1.97 10.59
CA ALA A 24 -0.77 -1.76 11.96
C ALA A 24 -0.12 -0.52 12.60
N ALA A 25 1.18 -0.32 12.38
CA ALA A 25 1.89 0.85 12.87
C ALA A 25 1.37 2.16 12.27
N LEU A 26 1.02 2.15 10.97
CA LEU A 26 0.41 3.30 10.30
C LEU A 26 -0.99 3.63 10.87
N GLU A 27 -1.82 2.62 11.16
CA GLU A 27 -3.11 2.84 11.81
C GLU A 27 -2.94 3.51 13.19
N ASP A 28 -2.01 3.00 13.99
CA ASP A 28 -1.66 3.54 15.31
C ASP A 28 -1.17 4.99 15.22
N GLU A 29 -0.34 5.30 14.23
CA GLU A 29 0.15 6.66 13.99
C GLU A 29 -0.99 7.61 13.62
N GLU A 30 -1.88 7.20 12.70
CA GLU A 30 -3.05 8.00 12.30
C GLU A 30 -3.97 8.27 13.49
N ALA A 31 -4.21 7.26 14.33
CA ALA A 31 -5.01 7.39 15.55
C ALA A 31 -4.39 8.38 16.55
N ARG A 32 -3.08 8.30 16.79
CA ARG A 32 -2.36 9.22 17.70
C ARG A 32 -2.30 10.64 17.17
N ALA A 33 -2.16 10.80 15.86
CA ALA A 33 -2.06 12.10 15.21
C ALA A 33 -3.41 12.83 15.09
N GLY A 34 -4.53 12.18 15.42
CA GLY A 34 -5.88 12.74 15.25
C GLY A 34 -6.22 13.02 13.78
N LYS A 35 -5.56 12.32 12.85
CA LYS A 35 -5.80 12.43 11.41
C LYS A 35 -7.01 11.57 11.01
N THR A 36 -7.45 11.71 9.77
CA THR A 36 -8.33 10.71 9.15
C THR A 36 -7.68 9.33 9.28
N ARG A 37 -8.40 8.40 9.89
CA ARG A 37 -7.94 7.02 10.07
C ARG A 37 -8.29 6.21 8.82
N HIS A 38 -7.37 6.12 7.88
CA HIS A 38 -7.59 5.41 6.63
C HIS A 38 -7.47 3.90 6.80
N PHE A 39 -6.68 3.45 7.77
CA PHE A 39 -6.52 2.03 8.08
C PHE A 39 -7.49 1.52 9.15
N GLU A 40 -8.44 2.36 9.60
CA GLU A 40 -9.43 1.97 10.60
C GLU A 40 -10.27 0.78 10.14
N GLY A 41 -10.31 -0.26 10.97
CA GLY A 41 -11.11 -1.45 10.71
C GLY A 41 -10.49 -2.42 9.70
N ILE A 42 -9.26 -2.18 9.25
CA ILE A 42 -8.49 -3.15 8.47
C ILE A 42 -7.96 -4.23 9.42
N VAL A 43 -8.40 -5.47 9.21
CA VAL A 43 -7.84 -6.63 9.89
C VAL A 43 -6.56 -7.02 9.15
N VAL A 44 -5.39 -6.65 9.69
CA VAL A 44 -4.09 -6.88 9.03
C VAL A 44 -3.84 -8.36 8.67
N GLY A 45 -4.37 -9.30 9.45
CA GLY A 45 -4.29 -10.74 9.15
C GLY A 45 -5.00 -11.17 7.86
N GLU A 46 -5.93 -10.36 7.35
CA GLU A 46 -6.63 -10.61 6.08
C GLU A 46 -5.88 -10.06 4.87
N LEU A 47 -4.86 -9.23 5.08
CA LEU A 47 -4.01 -8.74 4.01
C LEU A 47 -3.09 -9.85 3.49
N THR A 48 -2.86 -9.85 2.19
CA THR A 48 -2.22 -10.92 1.44
C THR A 48 -0.90 -10.48 0.82
N GLU A 49 -0.15 -11.43 0.26
CA GLU A 49 1.07 -11.16 -0.50
C GLU A 49 0.84 -10.24 -1.70
N GLU A 50 -0.35 -10.30 -2.32
CA GLU A 50 -0.71 -9.41 -3.42
C GLU A 50 -0.80 -7.95 -2.94
N ASP A 51 -1.38 -7.74 -1.76
CA ASP A 51 -1.51 -6.43 -1.13
C ASP A 51 -0.12 -5.89 -0.75
N ARG A 52 0.77 -6.76 -0.24
CA ARG A 52 2.18 -6.42 0.01
C ARG A 52 2.90 -6.01 -1.27
N ALA A 53 2.77 -6.79 -2.34
CA ALA A 53 3.44 -6.51 -3.60
C ALA A 53 2.98 -5.16 -4.19
N LEU A 54 1.68 -4.85 -4.07
CA LEU A 54 1.18 -3.54 -4.44
C LEU A 54 1.74 -2.44 -3.53
N TRP A 55 1.79 -2.67 -2.22
CA TRP A 55 2.34 -1.71 -1.25
C TRP A 55 3.79 -1.35 -1.54
N GLU A 56 4.64 -2.32 -1.83
CA GLU A 56 6.05 -2.08 -2.16
C GLU A 56 6.19 -1.22 -3.41
N ARG A 57 5.35 -1.48 -4.43
CA ARG A 57 5.34 -0.69 -5.65
C ARG A 57 4.76 0.70 -5.46
N PHE A 58 3.78 0.85 -4.57
CA PHE A 58 3.25 2.15 -4.15
C PHE A 58 4.35 2.99 -3.50
N LYS A 59 5.10 2.41 -2.55
CA LYS A 59 6.23 3.08 -1.90
C LYS A 59 7.35 3.44 -2.87
N ALA A 60 7.58 2.59 -3.89
CA ALA A 60 8.55 2.83 -4.95
C ALA A 60 8.05 3.80 -6.05
N ASP A 61 6.83 4.33 -5.92
CA ASP A 61 6.20 5.19 -6.92
C ASP A 61 6.13 4.59 -8.33
N ALA A 62 5.93 3.27 -8.38
CA ALA A 62 6.04 2.46 -9.60
C ALA A 62 4.72 1.81 -10.02
N ILE A 63 3.59 2.29 -9.48
CA ILE A 63 2.25 1.82 -9.85
C ILE A 63 1.73 2.63 -11.03
N THR A 64 1.35 1.94 -12.11
CA THR A 64 0.64 2.58 -13.22
C THR A 64 -0.88 2.61 -13.00
N ARG A 65 -1.58 3.46 -13.74
CA ARG A 65 -3.06 3.52 -13.71
C ARG A 65 -3.72 2.20 -14.11
N GLU A 66 -3.12 1.47 -15.06
CA GLU A 66 -3.62 0.16 -15.50
C GLU A 66 -3.49 -0.89 -14.40
N GLU A 67 -2.37 -0.88 -13.66
CA GLU A 67 -2.13 -1.80 -12.56
C GLU A 67 -3.07 -1.55 -11.40
N LEU A 68 -3.29 -0.28 -11.05
CA LEU A 68 -4.30 0.10 -10.06
C LEU A 68 -5.71 -0.35 -10.48
N SER A 69 -6.07 -0.14 -11.75
CA SER A 69 -7.39 -0.51 -12.28
C SER A 69 -7.61 -2.03 -12.27
N ARG A 70 -6.57 -2.81 -12.59
CA ARG A 70 -6.62 -4.27 -12.52
C ARG A 70 -6.81 -4.75 -11.09
N TYR A 71 -6.00 -4.26 -10.17
CA TYR A 71 -6.06 -4.65 -8.76
C TYR A 71 -7.41 -4.26 -8.13
N GLN A 72 -7.93 -3.07 -8.40
CA GLN A 72 -9.27 -2.68 -7.99
C GLN A 72 -10.33 -3.66 -8.51
N ARG A 73 -10.26 -4.04 -9.79
CA ARG A 73 -11.20 -5.00 -10.34
C ARG A 73 -11.14 -6.34 -9.61
N GLU A 74 -9.94 -6.84 -9.34
CA GLU A 74 -9.73 -8.11 -8.64
C GLU A 74 -10.30 -8.06 -7.21
N VAL A 75 -9.98 -7.01 -6.46
CA VAL A 75 -10.46 -6.83 -5.07
C VAL A 75 -11.97 -6.64 -5.02
N PHE A 76 -12.56 -5.80 -5.89
CA PHE A 76 -13.99 -5.48 -5.79
C PHE A 76 -14.92 -6.51 -6.46
N GLN A 77 -14.45 -7.27 -7.46
CA GLN A 77 -15.30 -8.26 -8.15
C GLN A 77 -15.22 -9.66 -7.56
N GLN A 78 -14.13 -10.03 -6.88
CA GLN A 78 -13.94 -11.38 -6.38
C GLN A 78 -14.53 -11.63 -4.97
N GLY A 79 -15.24 -10.65 -4.40
CA GLY A 79 -15.86 -10.81 -3.08
C GLY A 79 -14.83 -11.02 -1.96
N VAL A 80 -13.65 -10.41 -2.09
CA VAL A 80 -12.60 -10.48 -1.05
C VAL A 80 -13.02 -9.74 0.22
N SER A 81 -12.23 -9.87 1.28
CA SER A 81 -12.55 -9.28 2.57
C SER A 81 -12.62 -7.74 2.54
N LYS A 82 -13.42 -7.17 3.45
CA LYS A 82 -13.55 -5.71 3.60
C LYS A 82 -12.21 -5.04 3.91
N SER A 83 -11.31 -5.72 4.63
CA SER A 83 -9.97 -5.21 4.94
C SER A 83 -9.14 -4.99 3.66
N ARG A 84 -9.18 -5.92 2.72
CA ARG A 84 -8.51 -5.78 1.42
C ARG A 84 -9.14 -4.69 0.56
N GLN A 85 -10.47 -4.56 0.59
CA GLN A 85 -11.17 -3.47 -0.09
C GLN A 85 -10.76 -2.09 0.45
N ALA A 86 -10.78 -1.91 1.76
CA ALA A 86 -10.37 -0.66 2.39
C ALA A 86 -8.89 -0.32 2.11
N PHE A 87 -8.00 -1.32 2.16
CA PHE A 87 -6.59 -1.14 1.76
C PHE A 87 -6.47 -0.71 0.29
N CYS A 88 -7.21 -1.33 -0.61
CA CYS A 88 -7.24 -0.96 -2.02
C CYS A 88 -7.74 0.48 -2.24
N GLU A 89 -8.78 0.90 -1.52
CA GLU A 89 -9.31 2.27 -1.58
C GLU A 89 -8.28 3.29 -1.11
N TYR A 90 -7.54 2.98 -0.04
CA TYR A 90 -6.45 3.84 0.42
C TYR A 90 -5.43 4.11 -0.69
N ILE A 91 -4.91 3.04 -1.31
CA ILE A 91 -3.92 3.15 -2.39
C ILE A 91 -4.50 3.93 -3.58
N ALA A 92 -5.73 3.62 -3.97
CA ALA A 92 -6.39 4.30 -5.08
C ALA A 92 -6.56 5.80 -4.83
N ASN A 93 -6.97 6.20 -3.61
CA ASN A 93 -7.16 7.60 -3.25
C ASN A 93 -5.83 8.36 -3.25
N LYS A 94 -4.76 7.76 -2.70
CA LYS A 94 -3.42 8.36 -2.71
C LYS A 94 -2.88 8.56 -4.12
N LEU A 95 -3.00 7.54 -4.98
CA LEU A 95 -2.53 7.62 -6.35
C LEU A 95 -3.38 8.57 -7.20
N THR A 96 -4.69 8.61 -7.01
CA THR A 96 -5.57 9.53 -7.75
C THR A 96 -5.25 10.98 -7.41
N ALA A 97 -5.04 11.30 -6.14
CA ALA A 97 -4.58 12.64 -5.72
C ALA A 97 -3.27 13.01 -6.41
N LYS A 98 -2.29 12.10 -6.38
CA LYS A 98 -0.97 12.31 -6.99
C LYS A 98 -1.03 12.48 -8.50
N PHE A 99 -1.80 11.65 -9.21
CA PHE A 99 -1.97 11.78 -10.66
C PHE A 99 -2.66 13.09 -11.02
N GLY A 100 -3.61 13.55 -10.21
CA GLY A 100 -4.23 14.87 -10.38
C GLY A 100 -3.22 16.02 -10.24
N GLU A 101 -2.35 15.95 -9.23
CA GLU A 101 -1.28 16.93 -9.01
C GLU A 101 -0.27 16.96 -10.17
N GLU A 102 0.13 15.79 -10.69
CA GLU A 102 1.07 15.72 -11.81
C GLU A 102 0.48 16.33 -13.09
N GLU A 103 -0.78 16.05 -13.40
CA GLU A 103 -1.46 16.61 -14.57
C GLU A 103 -1.64 18.13 -14.44
N TRP A 104 -1.96 18.62 -13.24
CA TRP A 104 -2.04 20.06 -12.97
C TRP A 104 -0.67 20.75 -13.07
N ARG A 105 0.40 20.12 -12.59
CA ARG A 105 1.77 20.62 -12.73
C ARG A 105 2.19 20.70 -14.20
N LYS A 106 1.94 19.66 -15.01
CA LYS A 106 2.22 19.68 -16.46
C LYS A 106 1.46 20.79 -17.18
N ALA A 107 0.19 20.99 -16.83
CA ALA A 107 -0.65 22.03 -17.44
C ALA A 107 -0.19 23.46 -17.08
N THR A 108 0.41 23.65 -15.91
CA THR A 108 0.91 24.96 -15.44
C THR A 108 2.35 25.24 -15.86
N GLU A 109 3.19 24.22 -16.02
CA GLU A 109 4.57 24.35 -16.52
C GLU A 109 4.66 24.46 -18.05
N GLY A 110 3.70 23.88 -18.78
CA GLY A 110 3.60 23.99 -20.25
C GLY A 110 3.12 25.35 -20.78
N ASN A 111 2.87 26.32 -19.89
CA ASN A 111 2.39 27.66 -20.23
C ASN A 111 3.46 28.76 -20.01
N LYS A 112 4.74 28.41 -20.18
CA LYS A 112 5.89 29.34 -20.18
C LYS A 112 6.58 29.41 -21.52
#